data_AF-A0A7V5V2T3-F1
#
_entry.id   AF-A0A7V5V2T3-F1
#
_cell.length_a   1.000
_cell.length_b   1.000
_cell.length_c   1.000
_cell.angle_alpha   90.00
_cell.angle_beta   90.00
_cell.angle_gamma   90.00
#
_symmetry.space_group_name_H-M   'P 1'
#
loop_
_entity.id
_entity.type
_entity.pdbx_description
1 polymer ?
#
loop_
_entity_poly.entity_id
_entity_poly.type
_entity_poly.pdbx_seq_one_letter_code
_entity_poly.pdbx_strand_id
1 'polypeptide(L)'
;MKLSMTKPHQLSIKQLFWITASVIIAVLPHLPRLPLWFAFLMGLVVLITWSAATKKIKPISGWFIVIITLSIFFAIIYFQGLTLNREISVTILTTMTVLKLLETHAKRDAWMIVTLCYFVMLTRFFYSQDFILLLYLIVSVSIITHSLFVLQHPNKPGFFIKAEIKQTLKLLMTGIPLAALFFLFFPRLGSPIWGSPDLFGEGKTGISEEMSPGSISQLFSDDSTAFRATFSTPVPPRNKLYWRGPVLWDFDGKTWRRNPQLNPIGRHRDFSKEGTKSHYEIELEPTGQHYLFALDYMLRAPKESILLRDSQLINMGKINQLRHYQVTSILKQYNPFEWLSNQRLERLKALPEGYNPKTINLINSWIKINPDPEALIRKILNWFATDNFFYSYSPPLLQGDTVDEFLFNSKSGFCEHYASAFTVMMRAAGIPARIVTGYQGGINNGDYLLIKQSDAHAWSEVWIKDKGWIRVDPTAAVSPLRVEMGSPG
;
A
#
# COMPACT_ATOMS: atom_id res chain seq x y z
N MET A 1 -37.35 -2.13 52.09
CA MET A 1 -37.95 -2.28 50.74
C MET A 1 -37.10 -3.28 49.95
N LYS A 2 -37.56 -4.52 49.83
CA LYS A 2 -36.84 -5.64 49.19
C LYS A 2 -36.75 -5.42 47.68
N LEU A 3 -35.58 -5.09 47.14
CA LEU A 3 -35.28 -5.16 45.71
C LEU A 3 -34.95 -6.62 45.33
N SER A 4 -35.99 -7.45 45.27
CA SER A 4 -35.97 -8.72 44.56
C SER A 4 -36.65 -8.51 43.21
N MET A 5 -35.88 -8.44 42.13
CA MET A 5 -36.39 -8.68 40.78
C MET A 5 -35.27 -9.24 39.89
N THR A 6 -34.88 -10.49 40.10
CA THR A 6 -34.35 -11.31 39.00
C THR A 6 -35.47 -11.46 37.98
N LYS A 7 -35.48 -10.65 36.91
CA LYS A 7 -36.44 -10.81 35.81
C LYS A 7 -36.25 -12.22 35.22
N PRO A 8 -37.32 -13.04 35.07
CA PRO A 8 -37.21 -14.32 34.39
C PRO A 8 -36.72 -14.08 32.95
N HIS A 9 -35.89 -14.98 32.44
CA HIS A 9 -35.39 -14.92 31.07
C HIS A 9 -36.59 -14.93 30.11
N GLN A 10 -36.83 -13.82 29.40
CA GLN A 10 -37.99 -13.64 28.52
C GLN A 10 -37.74 -14.15 27.10
N LEU A 11 -36.54 -14.68 26.83
CA LEU A 11 -36.12 -15.17 25.52
C LEU A 11 -36.24 -16.69 25.46
N SER A 12 -36.75 -17.21 24.36
CA SER A 12 -36.76 -18.65 24.11
C SER A 12 -35.35 -19.16 23.80
N ILE A 13 -35.10 -20.45 24.03
CA ILE A 13 -33.82 -21.10 23.68
C ILE A 13 -33.50 -20.91 22.18
N LYS A 14 -34.53 -20.93 21.33
CA LYS A 14 -34.41 -20.64 19.90
C LYS A 14 -33.90 -19.22 19.64
N GLN A 15 -34.46 -18.22 20.32
CA GLN A 15 -34.01 -16.84 20.18
C GLN A 15 -32.58 -16.68 20.64
N LEU A 16 -32.23 -17.25 21.79
CA LEU A 16 -30.86 -17.20 22.30
C LEU A 16 -29.86 -17.85 21.33
N PHE A 17 -30.20 -19.00 20.75
CA PHE A 17 -29.37 -19.67 19.75
C PHE A 17 -29.03 -18.74 18.58
N TRP A 18 -30.04 -18.11 17.97
CA TRP A 18 -29.82 -17.23 16.82
C TRP A 18 -29.07 -15.94 17.17
N ILE A 19 -29.26 -15.39 18.38
CA ILE A 19 -28.45 -14.27 18.89
C ILE A 19 -26.99 -14.69 19.05
N THR A 20 -26.72 -15.83 19.69
CA THR A 20 -25.34 -16.31 19.88
C THR A 20 -24.67 -16.63 18.54
N ALA A 21 -25.39 -17.23 17.59
CA ALA A 21 -24.89 -17.46 16.23
C ALA A 21 -24.55 -16.14 15.51
N SER A 22 -25.38 -15.11 15.69
CA SER A 22 -25.15 -13.77 15.12
C SER A 22 -23.88 -13.12 15.67
N VAL A 23 -23.63 -13.24 16.99
CA VAL A 23 -22.40 -12.72 17.60
C VAL A 23 -21.18 -13.50 17.13
N ILE A 24 -21.24 -14.84 17.13
CA ILE A 24 -20.11 -15.67 16.68
C ILE A 24 -19.75 -15.35 15.24
N ILE A 25 -20.73 -15.30 14.33
CA ILE A 25 -20.45 -15.01 12.92
C ILE A 25 -20.02 -13.54 12.70
N ALA A 26 -20.48 -12.61 13.54
CA ALA A 26 -20.00 -11.23 13.49
C ALA A 26 -18.53 -11.09 13.90
N VAL A 27 -18.12 -11.86 14.91
CA VAL A 27 -16.81 -11.72 15.57
C VAL A 27 -15.73 -12.58 14.91
N LEU A 28 -16.09 -13.74 14.36
CA LEU A 28 -15.16 -14.71 13.76
C LEU A 28 -14.13 -14.09 12.78
N PRO A 29 -14.49 -13.21 11.83
CA PRO A 29 -13.52 -12.65 10.87
C PRO A 29 -12.53 -11.66 11.52
N HIS A 30 -12.77 -11.27 12.78
CA HIS A 30 -11.90 -10.39 13.55
C HIS A 30 -10.90 -11.14 14.42
N LEU A 31 -11.12 -12.43 14.71
CA LEU A 31 -10.25 -13.22 15.61
C LEU A 31 -8.75 -13.17 15.25
N PRO A 32 -8.31 -13.22 13.97
CA PRO A 32 -6.88 -13.16 13.64
C PRO A 32 -6.20 -11.85 14.06
N ARG A 33 -6.96 -10.79 14.32
CA ARG A 33 -6.45 -9.46 14.70
C ARG A 33 -6.67 -9.15 16.18
N LEU A 34 -7.47 -9.97 16.86
CA LEU A 34 -7.73 -9.80 18.29
C LEU A 34 -6.68 -10.59 19.09
N PRO A 35 -6.40 -10.19 20.34
CA PRO A 35 -5.53 -10.96 21.20
C PRO A 35 -6.00 -12.41 21.33
N LEU A 36 -5.06 -13.37 21.41
CA LEU A 36 -5.39 -14.80 21.47
C LEU A 36 -6.35 -15.16 22.62
N TRP A 37 -6.28 -14.43 23.73
CA TRP A 37 -7.19 -14.62 24.87
C TRP A 37 -8.65 -14.25 24.55
N PHE A 38 -8.90 -13.46 23.51
CA PHE A 38 -10.23 -12.99 23.15
C PHE A 38 -11.13 -14.14 22.69
N ALA A 39 -10.60 -15.09 21.92
CA ALA A 39 -11.37 -16.28 21.51
C ALA A 39 -11.82 -17.10 22.73
N PHE A 40 -10.97 -17.22 23.74
CA PHE A 40 -11.30 -17.86 25.01
C PHE A 40 -12.39 -17.09 25.78
N LEU A 41 -12.27 -15.76 25.87
CA LEU A 41 -13.31 -14.91 26.47
C LEU A 41 -14.66 -15.11 25.77
N MET A 42 -14.69 -15.10 24.44
CA MET A 42 -15.92 -15.30 23.67
C MET A 42 -16.54 -16.66 23.97
N GLY A 43 -15.74 -17.74 23.97
CA GLY A 43 -16.21 -19.08 24.33
C GLY A 43 -16.80 -19.12 25.75
N LEU A 44 -16.11 -18.54 26.73
CA LEU A 44 -16.56 -18.47 28.12
C LEU A 44 -17.89 -17.71 28.24
N VAL A 45 -18.00 -16.55 27.60
CA VAL A 45 -19.23 -15.73 27.62
C VAL A 45 -20.41 -16.47 27.01
N VAL A 46 -20.22 -17.14 25.87
CA VAL A 46 -21.27 -17.96 25.24
C VAL A 46 -21.70 -19.10 26.17
N LEU A 47 -20.74 -19.81 26.77
CA LEU A 47 -21.03 -20.91 27.71
C LEU A 47 -21.80 -20.43 28.95
N ILE A 48 -21.39 -19.33 29.55
CA ILE A 48 -22.08 -18.73 30.71
C ILE A 48 -23.49 -18.32 30.34
N THR A 49 -23.66 -17.63 29.21
CA THR A 49 -24.97 -17.16 28.73
C THR A 49 -25.92 -18.34 28.52
N TRP A 50 -25.45 -19.42 27.89
CA TRP A 50 -26.26 -20.62 27.63
C TRP A 50 -26.58 -21.41 28.90
N SER A 51 -25.64 -21.47 29.84
CA SER A 51 -25.82 -22.12 31.15
C SER A 51 -26.80 -21.36 32.04
N ALA A 52 -26.76 -20.03 32.02
CA ALA A 52 -27.73 -19.18 32.70
C ALA A 52 -29.13 -19.33 32.07
N ALA A 53 -29.21 -19.43 30.74
CA ALA A 53 -30.48 -19.57 30.05
C ALA A 53 -31.18 -20.91 30.26
N THR A 54 -30.40 -21.98 30.40
CA THR A 54 -30.88 -23.32 30.75
C THR A 54 -31.10 -23.50 32.26
N LYS A 55 -31.04 -22.41 33.04
CA LYS A 55 -31.21 -22.36 34.50
C LYS A 55 -30.21 -23.21 35.29
N LYS A 56 -29.07 -23.60 34.69
CA LYS A 56 -28.00 -24.34 35.38
C LYS A 56 -27.20 -23.45 36.33
N ILE A 57 -27.11 -22.16 36.03
CA ILE A 57 -26.34 -21.17 36.81
C ILE A 57 -27.20 -19.91 36.99
N LYS A 58 -27.00 -19.17 38.09
CA LYS A 58 -27.65 -17.86 38.29
C LYS A 58 -27.05 -16.83 37.32
N PRO A 59 -27.86 -15.92 36.74
CA PRO A 59 -27.33 -14.85 35.91
C PRO A 59 -26.39 -13.95 36.72
N ILE A 60 -25.33 -13.47 36.07
CA ILE A 60 -24.35 -12.57 36.68
C ILE A 60 -25.04 -11.22 36.96
N SER A 61 -24.74 -10.61 38.11
CA SER A 61 -25.25 -9.28 38.44
C SER A 61 -24.67 -8.22 37.51
N GLY A 62 -25.51 -7.28 37.05
CA GLY A 62 -25.10 -6.24 36.09
C GLY A 62 -23.91 -5.40 36.55
N TRP A 63 -23.76 -5.17 37.86
CA TRP A 63 -22.61 -4.41 38.39
C TRP A 63 -21.27 -5.12 38.18
N PHE A 64 -21.24 -6.46 38.29
CA PHE A 64 -20.03 -7.24 37.99
C PHE A 64 -19.69 -7.21 36.51
N ILE A 65 -20.69 -7.19 35.62
CA ILE A 65 -20.47 -7.09 34.17
C ILE A 65 -19.88 -5.74 33.80
N VAL A 66 -20.32 -4.65 34.44
CA VAL A 66 -19.73 -3.32 34.28
C VAL A 66 -18.26 -3.32 34.69
N ILE A 67 -17.91 -3.92 35.84
CA ILE A 67 -16.51 -4.01 36.28
C ILE A 67 -15.66 -4.81 35.30
N ILE A 68 -16.15 -5.98 34.85
CA ILE A 68 -15.45 -6.81 33.85
C ILE A 68 -15.23 -6.01 32.56
N THR A 69 -16.25 -5.29 32.10
CA THR A 69 -16.18 -4.47 30.88
C THR A 69 -15.15 -3.35 31.00
N LEU A 70 -15.18 -2.60 32.13
CA LEU A 70 -14.20 -1.54 32.39
C LEU A 70 -12.78 -2.09 32.50
N SER A 71 -12.58 -3.19 33.21
CA SER A 71 -11.26 -3.83 33.34
C SER A 71 -10.70 -4.27 31.99
N ILE A 72 -11.53 -4.88 31.13
CA ILE A 72 -11.10 -5.29 29.78
C ILE A 72 -10.83 -4.06 28.89
N PHE A 73 -11.66 -3.02 28.99
CA PHE A 73 -11.46 -1.77 28.28
C PHE A 73 -10.12 -1.10 28.66
N PHE A 74 -9.82 -0.98 29.95
CA PHE A 74 -8.54 -0.44 30.42
C PHE A 74 -7.35 -1.33 30.04
N ALA A 75 -7.51 -2.67 30.05
CA ALA A 75 -6.47 -3.58 29.58
C ALA A 75 -6.17 -3.37 28.09
N ILE A 76 -7.19 -3.21 27.24
CA ILE A 76 -6.99 -2.92 25.80
C ILE A 76 -6.22 -1.62 25.61
N ILE A 77 -6.60 -0.55 26.33
CA ILE A 77 -5.89 0.74 26.27
C ILE A 77 -4.45 0.62 26.77
N TYR A 78 -4.21 -0.12 27.85
CA TYR A 78 -2.87 -0.30 28.41
C TYR A 78 -1.94 -1.03 27.43
N PHE A 79 -2.42 -2.07 26.74
CA PHE A 79 -1.62 -2.84 25.79
C PHE A 79 -1.47 -2.18 24.42
N GLN A 80 -2.44 -1.38 23.97
CA GLN A 80 -2.45 -0.80 22.62
C GLN A 80 -2.18 0.71 22.58
N GLY A 81 -2.12 1.38 23.73
CA GLY A 81 -1.94 2.83 23.86
C GLY A 81 -3.25 3.63 23.84
N LEU A 82 -3.18 4.91 24.19
CA LEU A 82 -4.34 5.81 24.31
C LEU A 82 -4.80 6.42 22.97
N THR A 83 -4.23 6.01 21.84
CA THR A 83 -4.54 6.61 20.54
C THR A 83 -5.84 6.03 19.98
N LEU A 84 -6.78 6.87 19.52
CA LEU A 84 -8.01 6.44 18.85
C LEU A 84 -7.70 5.99 17.41
N ASN A 85 -7.09 4.82 17.27
CA ASN A 85 -6.84 4.19 15.97
C ASN A 85 -7.98 3.22 15.60
N ARG A 86 -8.00 2.81 14.33
CA ARG A 86 -8.98 1.85 13.78
C ARG A 86 -9.03 0.56 14.60
N GLU A 87 -7.87 0.01 14.95
CA GLU A 87 -7.78 -1.29 15.61
C GLU A 87 -8.38 -1.29 17.00
N ILE A 88 -8.02 -0.30 17.83
CA ILE A 88 -8.55 -0.12 19.18
C ILE A 88 -10.07 0.05 19.13
N SER A 89 -10.57 0.87 18.19
CA SER A 89 -12.02 1.12 18.05
C SER A 89 -12.79 -0.15 17.70
N VAL A 90 -12.27 -0.96 16.78
CA VAL A 90 -12.88 -2.24 16.40
C VAL A 90 -12.78 -3.27 17.52
N THR A 91 -11.63 -3.35 18.22
CA THR A 91 -11.45 -4.25 19.36
C THR A 91 -12.44 -3.91 20.49
N ILE A 92 -12.60 -2.63 20.83
CA ILE A 92 -13.56 -2.18 21.85
C ILE A 92 -14.99 -2.57 21.45
N LEU A 93 -15.42 -2.21 20.23
CA LEU A 93 -16.77 -2.50 19.75
C LEU A 93 -17.06 -4.01 19.74
N THR A 94 -16.11 -4.81 19.27
CA THR A 94 -16.22 -6.28 19.20
C THR A 94 -16.29 -6.88 20.59
N THR A 95 -15.44 -6.40 21.52
CA THR A 95 -15.43 -6.84 22.92
C THR A 95 -16.72 -6.52 23.63
N MET A 96 -17.22 -5.28 23.48
CA MET A 96 -18.48 -4.86 24.07
C MET A 96 -19.64 -5.68 23.52
N THR A 97 -19.64 -5.99 22.22
CA THR A 97 -20.68 -6.82 21.59
C THR A 97 -20.70 -8.23 22.17
N VAL A 98 -19.54 -8.85 22.40
CA VAL A 98 -19.42 -10.16 23.05
C VAL A 98 -19.91 -10.09 24.50
N LEU A 99 -19.38 -9.16 25.31
CA LEU A 99 -19.75 -9.03 26.72
C LEU A 99 -21.24 -8.74 26.92
N LYS A 100 -21.86 -8.01 25.98
CA LYS A 100 -23.29 -7.70 26.03
C LYS A 100 -24.17 -8.95 26.06
N LEU A 101 -23.69 -10.10 25.54
CA LEU A 101 -24.41 -11.37 25.65
C LEU A 101 -24.77 -11.72 27.11
N LEU A 102 -23.89 -11.43 28.07
CA LEU A 102 -24.11 -11.71 29.49
C LEU A 102 -25.29 -10.95 30.09
N GLU A 103 -25.69 -9.83 29.49
CA GLU A 103 -26.79 -8.96 29.97
C GLU A 103 -28.11 -9.21 29.20
N THR A 104 -28.16 -10.22 28.33
CA THR A 104 -29.27 -10.38 27.37
C THR A 104 -30.44 -11.10 28.00
N HIS A 105 -31.26 -10.38 28.78
CA HIS A 105 -32.40 -11.00 29.48
C HIS A 105 -33.76 -10.65 28.88
N ALA A 106 -33.88 -9.53 28.17
CA ALA A 106 -35.11 -9.07 27.55
C ALA A 106 -34.98 -8.95 26.02
N LYS A 107 -36.13 -8.91 25.34
CA LYS A 107 -36.19 -8.70 23.88
C LYS A 107 -35.47 -7.42 23.44
N ARG A 108 -35.61 -6.33 24.21
CA ARG A 108 -34.93 -5.05 23.94
C ARG A 108 -33.41 -5.22 23.85
N ASP A 109 -32.84 -5.99 24.77
CA ASP A 109 -31.38 -6.18 24.84
C ASP A 109 -30.91 -7.05 23.65
N ALA A 110 -31.71 -8.04 23.25
CA ALA A 110 -31.46 -8.85 22.06
C ALA A 110 -31.48 -8.03 20.75
N TRP A 111 -32.43 -7.11 20.60
CA TRP A 111 -32.49 -6.18 19.46
C TRP A 111 -31.22 -5.34 19.33
N MET A 112 -30.71 -4.85 20.47
CA MET A 112 -29.47 -4.08 20.49
C MET A 112 -28.27 -4.91 20.05
N ILE A 113 -28.12 -6.16 20.53
CA ILE A 113 -27.02 -7.04 20.13
C ILE A 113 -27.07 -7.35 18.65
N VAL A 114 -28.23 -7.71 18.11
CA VAL A 114 -28.38 -8.01 16.67
C VAL A 114 -28.02 -6.77 15.83
N THR A 115 -28.35 -5.57 16.31
CA THR A 115 -27.95 -4.31 15.66
C THR A 115 -26.43 -4.09 15.74
N LEU A 116 -25.82 -4.33 16.91
CA LEU A 116 -24.36 -4.25 17.09
C LEU A 116 -23.62 -5.25 16.18
N CYS A 117 -24.18 -6.43 15.93
CA CYS A 117 -23.61 -7.39 14.99
C CYS A 117 -23.50 -6.80 13.58
N TYR A 118 -24.49 -6.03 13.09
CA TYR A 118 -24.35 -5.34 11.80
C TYR A 118 -23.21 -4.33 11.81
N PHE A 119 -23.06 -3.54 12.87
CA PHE A 119 -21.94 -2.60 12.99
C PHE A 119 -20.59 -3.31 13.02
N VAL A 120 -20.44 -4.38 13.80
CA VAL A 120 -19.21 -5.20 13.86
C VAL A 120 -18.91 -5.85 12.50
N MET A 121 -19.92 -6.24 11.72
CA MET A 121 -19.72 -6.74 10.36
C MET A 121 -19.18 -5.64 9.43
N LEU A 122 -19.73 -4.42 9.53
CA LEU A 122 -19.31 -3.30 8.69
C LEU A 122 -17.84 -2.93 8.93
N THR A 123 -17.32 -3.06 10.15
CA THR A 123 -15.91 -2.73 10.42
C THR A 123 -14.93 -3.62 9.67
N ARG A 124 -15.35 -4.79 9.17
CA ARG A 124 -14.48 -5.69 8.40
C ARG A 124 -14.07 -5.08 7.04
N PHE A 125 -14.89 -4.20 6.48
CA PHE A 125 -14.56 -3.42 5.28
C PHE A 125 -13.42 -2.44 5.48
N PHE A 126 -13.09 -2.08 6.74
CA PHE A 126 -11.94 -1.23 6.99
C PHE A 126 -10.61 -1.94 6.76
N TYR A 127 -10.58 -3.27 6.63
CA TYR A 127 -9.35 -4.05 6.55
C TYR A 127 -9.13 -4.78 5.24
N SER A 128 -10.18 -5.26 4.57
CA SER A 128 -10.05 -5.84 3.24
C SER A 128 -11.37 -5.80 2.49
N GLN A 129 -11.28 -5.88 1.16
CA GLN A 129 -12.42 -5.84 0.24
C GLN A 129 -12.41 -7.07 -0.68
N ASP A 130 -11.96 -8.21 -0.16
CA ASP A 130 -11.77 -9.43 -0.95
C ASP A 130 -13.11 -10.08 -1.32
N PHE A 131 -13.13 -10.78 -2.45
CA PHE A 131 -14.32 -11.50 -2.90
C PHE A 131 -14.81 -12.57 -1.90
N ILE A 132 -13.89 -13.25 -1.21
CA ILE A 132 -14.23 -14.25 -0.17
C ILE A 132 -14.96 -13.57 1.00
N LEU A 133 -14.54 -12.37 1.38
CA LEU A 133 -15.21 -11.60 2.42
C LEU A 133 -16.64 -11.28 2.00
N LEU A 134 -16.89 -10.88 0.75
CA LEU A 134 -18.24 -10.61 0.25
C LEU A 134 -19.18 -11.81 0.44
N LEU A 135 -18.72 -13.02 0.07
CA LEU A 135 -19.50 -14.25 0.26
C LEU A 135 -19.80 -14.49 1.75
N TYR A 136 -18.81 -14.27 2.61
CA TYR A 136 -18.97 -14.38 4.06
C TYR A 136 -19.98 -13.36 4.63
N LEU A 137 -19.93 -12.11 4.15
CA LEU A 137 -20.84 -11.05 4.56
C LEU A 137 -22.29 -11.39 4.20
N ILE A 138 -22.54 -11.95 3.02
CA ILE A 138 -23.88 -12.36 2.59
C ILE A 138 -24.46 -13.40 3.55
N VAL A 139 -23.67 -14.42 3.91
CA VAL A 139 -24.08 -15.44 4.88
C VAL A 139 -24.33 -14.83 6.26
N SER A 140 -23.43 -13.94 6.71
CA SER A 140 -23.51 -13.29 8.02
C SER A 140 -24.75 -12.41 8.14
N VAL A 141 -24.99 -11.53 7.16
CA VAL A 141 -26.18 -10.68 7.09
C VAL A 141 -27.45 -11.53 7.06
N SER A 142 -27.43 -12.67 6.36
CA SER A 142 -28.57 -13.59 6.33
C SER A 142 -28.89 -14.17 7.71
N ILE A 143 -27.87 -14.59 8.47
CA ILE A 143 -28.04 -15.12 9.83
C ILE A 143 -28.50 -14.02 10.80
N ILE A 144 -27.89 -12.83 10.75
CA ILE A 144 -28.26 -11.69 11.61
C ILE A 144 -29.69 -11.23 11.31
N THR A 145 -30.09 -11.17 10.04
CA THR A 145 -31.47 -10.83 9.63
C THR A 145 -32.46 -11.90 10.09
N HIS A 146 -32.09 -13.18 9.98
CA HIS A 146 -32.92 -14.28 10.46
C HIS A 146 -33.12 -14.23 11.98
N SER A 147 -32.06 -13.88 12.73
CA SER A 147 -32.14 -13.66 14.17
C SER A 147 -33.17 -12.57 14.52
N LEU A 148 -33.17 -11.47 13.77
CA LEU A 148 -34.15 -10.39 13.92
C LEU A 148 -35.59 -10.88 13.65
N PHE A 149 -35.76 -11.69 12.61
CA PHE A 149 -37.05 -12.29 12.26
C PHE A 149 -37.59 -13.19 13.39
N VAL A 150 -36.73 -14.04 13.95
CA VAL A 150 -37.06 -14.97 15.06
C VAL A 150 -37.37 -14.20 16.35
N LEU A 151 -36.74 -13.05 16.58
CA LEU A 151 -37.07 -12.17 17.72
C LEU A 151 -38.48 -11.60 17.63
N GLN A 152 -38.96 -11.30 16.42
CA GLN A 152 -40.32 -10.80 16.18
C GLN A 152 -41.38 -11.91 16.23
N HIS A 153 -41.05 -13.13 15.84
CA HIS A 153 -42.00 -14.25 15.69
C HIS A 153 -41.67 -15.43 16.63
N PRO A 154 -41.90 -15.31 17.96
CA PRO A 154 -41.46 -16.30 18.94
C PRO A 154 -42.24 -17.63 18.94
N ASN A 155 -43.42 -17.69 18.33
CA ASN A 155 -44.44 -18.71 18.63
C ASN A 155 -44.30 -20.03 17.85
N LYS A 156 -43.24 -20.22 17.03
CA LYS A 156 -43.07 -21.44 16.24
C LYS A 156 -41.97 -22.35 16.81
N PRO A 157 -42.29 -23.60 17.19
CA PRO A 157 -41.30 -24.56 17.70
C PRO A 157 -40.35 -25.03 16.58
N GLY A 158 -39.08 -25.19 16.91
CA GLY A 158 -38.03 -25.65 15.99
C GLY A 158 -37.01 -24.55 15.61
N PHE A 159 -35.73 -24.93 15.52
CA PHE A 159 -34.62 -24.00 15.25
C PHE A 159 -34.53 -23.58 13.78
N PHE A 160 -34.83 -24.49 12.85
CA PHE A 160 -34.66 -24.29 11.40
C PHE A 160 -35.97 -24.49 10.66
N ILE A 161 -36.78 -23.43 10.57
CA ILE A 161 -38.10 -23.51 9.93
C ILE A 161 -37.98 -22.95 8.51
N LYS A 162 -38.17 -23.82 7.50
CA LYS A 162 -38.05 -23.46 6.08
C LYS A 162 -38.87 -22.21 5.70
N ALA A 163 -40.08 -22.07 6.25
CA ALA A 163 -40.93 -20.91 5.99
C ALA A 163 -40.32 -19.59 6.51
N GLU A 164 -39.66 -19.61 7.67
CA GLU A 164 -39.02 -18.42 8.26
C GLU A 164 -37.76 -18.04 7.47
N ILE A 165 -36.98 -19.03 7.04
CA ILE A 165 -35.80 -18.82 6.19
C ILE A 165 -36.22 -18.23 4.84
N LYS A 166 -37.28 -18.76 4.22
CA LYS A 166 -37.82 -18.24 2.95
C LYS A 166 -38.29 -16.78 3.09
N GLN A 167 -38.92 -16.43 4.20
CA GLN A 167 -39.33 -15.04 4.47
C GLN A 167 -38.13 -14.12 4.70
N THR A 168 -37.11 -14.57 5.44
CA THR A 168 -35.86 -13.85 5.63
C THR A 168 -35.19 -13.57 4.29
N LEU A 169 -35.09 -14.58 3.42
CA LEU A 169 -34.51 -14.43 2.10
C LEU A 169 -35.32 -13.47 1.22
N LYS A 170 -36.66 -13.53 1.29
CA LYS A 170 -37.53 -12.57 0.60
C LYS A 170 -37.25 -11.12 1.04
N LEU A 171 -37.08 -10.88 2.34
CA LEU A 171 -36.75 -9.55 2.88
C LEU A 171 -35.38 -9.05 2.39
N LEU A 172 -34.37 -9.93 2.33
CA LEU A 172 -33.06 -9.59 1.79
C LEU A 172 -33.14 -9.25 0.30
N MET A 173 -33.88 -10.05 -0.47
CA MET A 173 -34.08 -9.82 -1.91
C MET A 173 -34.77 -8.48 -2.18
N THR A 174 -35.72 -8.06 -1.33
CA THR A 174 -36.34 -6.73 -1.45
C THR A 174 -35.39 -5.57 -1.15
N GLY A 175 -34.28 -5.82 -0.45
CA GLY A 175 -33.24 -4.82 -0.21
C GLY A 175 -32.29 -4.61 -1.39
N ILE A 176 -32.19 -5.57 -2.33
CA ILE A 176 -31.25 -5.51 -3.46
C ILE A 176 -31.52 -4.32 -4.39
N PRO A 177 -32.77 -4.02 -4.82
CA PRO A 177 -33.03 -2.85 -5.65
C PRO A 177 -32.62 -1.53 -4.98
N LEU A 178 -32.84 -1.41 -3.67
CA LEU A 178 -32.43 -0.25 -2.90
C LEU A 178 -30.90 -0.16 -2.78
N ALA A 179 -30.22 -1.28 -2.57
CA ALA A 179 -28.77 -1.35 -2.57
C ALA A 179 -28.17 -0.99 -3.94
N ALA A 180 -28.79 -1.44 -5.04
CA ALA A 180 -28.39 -1.09 -6.40
C ALA A 180 -28.58 0.41 -6.67
N LEU A 181 -29.70 0.99 -6.20
CA LEU A 181 -29.93 2.43 -6.26
C LEU A 181 -28.84 3.20 -5.51
N PHE A 182 -28.53 2.82 -4.27
CA PHE A 182 -27.42 3.44 -3.54
C PHE A 182 -26.08 3.22 -4.24
N PHE A 183 -25.82 2.06 -4.80
CA PHE A 183 -24.57 1.81 -5.52
C PHE A 183 -24.39 2.71 -6.75
N LEU A 184 -25.48 3.00 -7.48
CA LEU A 184 -25.45 3.84 -8.68
C LEU A 184 -25.42 5.33 -8.37
N PHE A 185 -26.16 5.78 -7.34
CA PHE A 185 -26.38 7.20 -7.07
C PHE A 185 -25.60 7.74 -5.87
N PHE A 186 -25.08 6.90 -4.98
CA PHE A 186 -24.31 7.37 -3.83
C PHE A 186 -22.91 7.81 -4.30
N PRO A 187 -22.50 9.07 -4.05
CA PRO A 187 -21.23 9.57 -4.51
C PRO A 187 -20.09 8.77 -3.89
N ARG A 188 -19.19 8.26 -4.75
CA ARG A 188 -17.97 7.60 -4.28
C ARG A 188 -17.03 8.68 -3.75
N LEU A 189 -17.12 8.95 -2.45
CA LEU A 189 -16.26 9.92 -1.79
C LEU A 189 -14.82 9.38 -1.79
N GLY A 190 -13.93 10.05 -2.53
CA GLY A 190 -12.49 9.73 -2.58
C GLY A 190 -11.71 10.14 -1.32
N SER A 191 -12.38 10.72 -0.32
CA SER A 191 -11.83 11.07 0.99
C SER A 191 -12.88 10.87 2.09
N PRO A 192 -12.49 10.42 3.30
CA PRO A 192 -13.42 10.38 4.42
C PRO A 192 -13.80 11.79 4.85
N ILE A 193 -15.08 12.01 5.16
CA ILE A 193 -15.54 13.22 5.84
C ILE A 193 -15.11 13.18 7.33
N TRP A 194 -14.79 12.01 7.88
CA TRP A 194 -14.37 11.80 9.28
C TRP A 194 -13.39 10.61 9.43
N GLY A 195 -12.26 10.81 10.13
CA GLY A 195 -11.48 9.74 10.79
C GLY A 195 -10.25 9.16 10.05
N SER A 196 -9.15 9.04 10.82
CA SER A 196 -7.77 8.54 10.60
C SER A 196 -7.13 8.58 9.19
N PRO A 197 -5.91 9.16 9.05
CA PRO A 197 -5.13 9.18 7.80
C PRO A 197 -4.90 7.80 7.16
N ASP A 198 -4.89 6.71 7.93
CA ASP A 198 -4.44 5.39 7.48
C ASP A 198 -5.43 4.61 6.59
N LEU A 199 -6.62 5.15 6.31
CA LEU A 199 -7.69 4.37 5.67
C LEU A 199 -7.55 4.15 4.16
N PHE A 200 -6.81 4.99 3.42
CA PHE A 200 -6.85 4.96 1.94
C PHE A 200 -5.52 5.20 1.20
N GLY A 201 -4.38 5.20 1.90
CA GLY A 201 -3.08 5.15 1.22
C GLY A 201 -2.77 3.79 0.59
N GLU A 202 -3.33 2.72 1.14
CA GLU A 202 -3.12 1.35 0.69
C GLU A 202 -4.04 1.04 -0.50
N GLY A 203 -3.61 1.38 -1.71
CA GLY A 203 -4.32 1.00 -2.95
C GLY A 203 -4.37 2.03 -4.06
N LYS A 204 -3.73 3.20 -3.91
CA LYS A 204 -3.60 4.16 -5.02
C LYS A 204 -2.48 3.73 -5.98
N THR A 205 -2.74 3.84 -7.28
CA THR A 205 -1.76 3.64 -8.35
C THR A 205 -0.63 4.67 -8.21
N GLY A 206 0.61 4.20 -8.25
CA GLY A 206 1.80 5.03 -8.11
C GLY A 206 3.07 4.18 -8.18
N ILE A 207 4.23 4.83 -8.11
CA ILE A 207 5.53 4.16 -8.17
C ILE A 207 5.71 3.23 -6.97
N SER A 208 6.32 2.06 -7.14
CA SER A 208 6.57 1.13 -6.05
C SER A 208 8.03 1.22 -5.56
N GLU A 209 8.29 0.73 -4.34
CA GLU A 209 9.65 0.48 -3.83
C GLU A 209 10.29 -0.80 -4.44
N GLU A 210 9.57 -1.43 -5.36
CA GLU A 210 9.97 -2.60 -6.13
C GLU A 210 9.67 -2.37 -7.60
N MET A 211 10.46 -2.97 -8.48
CA MET A 211 10.27 -2.90 -9.92
C MET A 211 10.51 -4.26 -10.55
N SER A 212 9.50 -4.80 -11.21
CA SER A 212 9.55 -6.05 -11.96
C SER A 212 9.11 -5.77 -13.39
N PRO A 213 9.53 -6.57 -14.39
CA PRO A 213 9.08 -6.37 -15.76
C PRO A 213 7.55 -6.26 -15.85
N GLY A 214 7.05 -5.08 -16.25
CA GLY A 214 5.62 -4.81 -16.36
C GLY A 214 4.99 -4.07 -15.17
N SER A 215 5.74 -3.67 -14.13
CA SER A 215 5.16 -3.00 -12.97
C SER A 215 4.74 -1.55 -13.24
N ILE A 216 5.51 -0.79 -14.01
CA ILE A 216 5.22 0.60 -14.39
C ILE A 216 4.28 0.67 -15.60
N SER A 217 4.07 -0.42 -16.34
CA SER A 217 3.23 -0.40 -17.55
C SER A 217 1.79 0.07 -17.27
N GLN A 218 1.26 -0.28 -16.09
CA GLN A 218 -0.07 0.11 -15.65
C GLN A 218 -0.20 1.63 -15.41
N LEU A 219 0.92 2.32 -15.12
CA LEU A 219 0.93 3.76 -14.86
C LEU A 219 0.90 4.58 -16.16
N PHE A 220 1.35 4.03 -17.29
CA PHE A 220 1.36 4.77 -18.56
C PHE A 220 -0.04 5.10 -19.09
N SER A 221 -1.05 4.29 -18.75
CA SER A 221 -2.44 4.55 -19.11
C SER A 221 -3.18 5.37 -18.05
N ASP A 222 -2.50 5.75 -16.96
CA ASP A 222 -3.08 6.51 -15.86
C ASP A 222 -2.77 8.01 -16.04
N ASP A 223 -3.79 8.76 -16.43
CA ASP A 223 -3.72 10.21 -16.63
C ASP A 223 -3.96 11.03 -15.37
N SER A 224 -4.11 10.37 -14.21
CA SER A 224 -4.29 11.07 -12.94
C SER A 224 -3.04 11.87 -12.56
N THR A 225 -3.26 12.93 -11.77
CA THR A 225 -2.16 13.75 -11.27
C THR A 225 -1.33 12.96 -10.27
N ALA A 226 -0.01 12.94 -10.46
CA ALA A 226 0.93 12.49 -9.43
C ALA A 226 1.26 13.65 -8.49
N PHE A 227 1.70 14.78 -9.05
CA PHE A 227 1.96 16.00 -8.30
C PHE A 227 2.03 17.24 -9.21
N ARG A 228 2.01 18.40 -8.57
CA ARG A 228 2.22 19.71 -9.22
C ARG A 228 3.53 20.31 -8.70
N ALA A 229 4.32 20.92 -9.58
CA ALA A 229 5.57 21.58 -9.21
C ALA A 229 5.55 23.05 -9.65
N THR A 230 5.68 23.96 -8.69
CA THR A 230 5.69 25.42 -8.92
C THR A 230 7.09 25.94 -8.69
N PHE A 231 7.72 26.48 -9.72
CA PHE A 231 9.10 26.95 -9.63
C PHE A 231 9.15 28.44 -9.30
N SER A 232 9.97 28.80 -8.31
CA SER A 232 10.32 30.21 -8.03
C SER A 232 11.50 30.68 -8.90
N THR A 233 12.22 29.75 -9.50
CA THR A 233 13.26 29.99 -10.53
C THR A 233 12.71 29.65 -11.92
N PRO A 234 13.36 30.05 -13.02
CA PRO A 234 12.95 29.59 -14.35
C PRO A 234 12.85 28.07 -14.44
N VAL A 235 11.80 27.57 -15.08
CA VAL A 235 11.56 26.13 -15.23
C VAL A 235 12.71 25.51 -16.04
N PRO A 236 13.36 24.44 -15.53
CA PRO A 236 14.43 23.77 -16.26
C PRO A 236 13.95 23.15 -17.58
N PRO A 237 14.84 22.96 -18.57
CA PRO A 237 14.48 22.25 -19.79
C PRO A 237 14.06 20.81 -19.49
N ARG A 238 13.16 20.24 -20.31
CA ARG A 238 12.50 18.94 -20.07
C ARG A 238 13.48 17.78 -19.82
N ASN A 239 14.62 17.78 -20.54
CA ASN A 239 15.69 16.79 -20.37
C ASN A 239 16.44 16.87 -19.03
N LYS A 240 16.15 17.88 -18.18
CA LYS A 240 16.64 18.00 -16.80
C LYS A 240 15.57 17.68 -15.76
N LEU A 241 14.30 17.55 -16.16
CA LEU A 241 13.16 17.29 -15.28
C LEU A 241 13.04 15.78 -14.97
N TYR A 242 14.02 15.24 -14.25
CA TYR A 242 13.95 13.89 -13.69
C TYR A 242 13.60 13.99 -12.21
N TRP A 243 12.38 13.61 -11.89
CA TRP A 243 11.79 13.63 -10.56
C TRP A 243 12.11 12.32 -9.86
N ARG A 244 13.24 12.27 -9.16
CA ARG A 244 13.70 11.11 -8.40
C ARG A 244 12.71 10.74 -7.31
N GLY A 245 12.38 9.46 -7.23
CA GLY A 245 11.70 8.83 -6.11
C GLY A 245 12.53 7.67 -5.56
N PRO A 246 11.99 6.44 -5.50
CA PRO A 246 12.69 5.27 -4.98
C PRO A 246 13.97 4.90 -5.73
N VAL A 247 14.94 4.32 -5.00
CA VAL A 247 16.21 3.84 -5.55
C VAL A 247 16.39 2.36 -5.20
N LEU A 248 16.55 1.55 -6.24
CA LEU A 248 16.52 0.09 -6.16
C LEU A 248 17.93 -0.47 -6.31
N TRP A 249 18.37 -1.18 -5.28
CA TRP A 249 19.72 -1.70 -5.17
C TRP A 249 19.77 -3.21 -5.38
N ASP A 250 18.78 -3.95 -4.90
CA ASP A 250 18.87 -5.40 -4.87
C ASP A 250 18.16 -6.00 -6.06
N PHE A 251 18.80 -6.95 -6.75
CA PHE A 251 18.25 -7.63 -7.90
C PHE A 251 18.26 -9.13 -7.64
N ASP A 252 17.09 -9.77 -7.72
CA ASP A 252 16.91 -11.21 -7.46
C ASP A 252 16.91 -12.07 -8.74
N GLY A 253 17.16 -11.46 -9.90
CA GLY A 253 17.11 -12.11 -11.21
C GLY A 253 15.90 -11.68 -12.03
N LYS A 254 14.88 -11.15 -11.37
CA LYS A 254 13.67 -10.61 -12.00
C LYS A 254 13.23 -9.26 -11.44
N THR A 255 13.27 -9.08 -10.13
CA THR A 255 12.74 -7.93 -9.40
C THR A 255 13.87 -7.11 -8.81
N TRP A 256 13.75 -5.79 -8.93
CA TRP A 256 14.58 -4.79 -8.27
C TRP A 256 13.89 -4.29 -7.01
N ARG A 257 14.63 -4.16 -5.90
CA ARG A 257 14.09 -3.77 -4.58
C ARG A 257 14.94 -2.69 -3.92
N ARG A 258 14.30 -1.82 -3.12
CA ARG A 258 14.99 -0.85 -2.27
C ARG A 258 15.80 -1.55 -1.19
N ASN A 259 16.96 -0.97 -0.83
CA ASN A 259 17.71 -1.38 0.35
C ASN A 259 17.15 -0.72 1.63
N PRO A 260 16.57 -1.47 2.59
CA PRO A 260 15.98 -0.90 3.80
C PRO A 260 17.02 -0.45 4.84
N GLN A 261 18.29 -0.85 4.70
CA GLN A 261 19.35 -0.60 5.69
C GLN A 261 20.07 0.74 5.49
N LEU A 262 19.48 1.66 4.71
CA LEU A 262 20.10 2.94 4.41
C LEU A 262 19.85 3.95 5.53
N ASN A 263 20.92 4.35 6.20
CA ASN A 263 20.87 5.37 7.23
C ASN A 263 20.64 6.77 6.62
N PRO A 264 19.96 7.68 7.34
CA PRO A 264 19.88 9.10 7.03
C PRO A 264 21.25 9.72 6.71
N ILE A 265 21.29 10.70 5.80
CA ILE A 265 22.45 11.58 5.66
C ILE A 265 22.49 12.49 6.90
N GLY A 266 23.60 12.46 7.66
CA GLY A 266 23.88 13.46 8.70
C GLY A 266 24.03 14.86 8.09
N ARG A 267 23.76 15.92 8.85
CA ARG A 267 23.86 17.31 8.36
C ARG A 267 25.20 17.53 7.65
N HIS A 268 25.12 18.06 6.43
CA HIS A 268 26.20 18.52 5.54
C HIS A 268 26.85 17.46 4.64
N ARG A 269 26.45 17.47 3.36
CA ARG A 269 27.43 17.37 2.27
C ARG A 269 27.72 18.80 1.82
N ASP A 270 28.99 19.16 1.77
CA ASP A 270 29.45 20.24 0.91
C ASP A 270 29.37 19.73 -0.53
N PHE A 271 28.16 19.73 -1.10
CA PHE A 271 28.04 19.71 -2.55
C PHE A 271 28.89 20.87 -3.07
N SER A 272 29.76 20.65 -4.06
CA SER A 272 30.40 21.79 -4.72
C SER A 272 29.25 22.72 -5.13
N LYS A 273 29.28 23.97 -4.63
CA LYS A 273 28.18 24.95 -4.83
C LYS A 273 28.01 25.35 -6.30
N GLU A 274 28.77 24.73 -7.19
CA GLU A 274 28.74 24.92 -8.63
C GLU A 274 27.52 24.19 -9.21
N GLY A 275 26.82 24.86 -10.12
CA GLY A 275 25.63 24.34 -10.79
C GLY A 275 24.42 25.25 -10.58
N THR A 276 23.46 25.18 -11.50
CA THR A 276 22.25 26.00 -11.45
C THR A 276 21.32 25.49 -10.36
N LYS A 277 21.03 26.35 -9.38
CA LYS A 277 20.06 26.05 -8.32
C LYS A 277 18.64 26.24 -8.84
N SER A 278 17.79 25.26 -8.58
CA SER A 278 16.36 25.29 -8.86
C SER A 278 15.60 25.29 -7.55
N HIS A 279 14.74 26.29 -7.34
CA HIS A 279 13.88 26.40 -6.16
C HIS A 279 12.44 26.22 -6.58
N TYR A 280 11.75 25.29 -5.95
CA TYR A 280 10.39 24.93 -6.32
C TYR A 280 9.64 24.31 -5.13
N GLU A 281 8.32 24.40 -5.22
CA GLU A 281 7.38 23.78 -4.30
C GLU A 281 6.66 22.63 -5.01
N ILE A 282 6.41 21.54 -4.29
CA ILE A 282 5.65 20.39 -4.77
C ILE A 282 4.38 20.22 -3.95
N GLU A 283 3.27 20.03 -4.65
CA GLU A 283 2.00 19.56 -4.11
C GLU A 283 1.81 18.10 -4.54
N LEU A 284 2.13 17.16 -3.64
CA LEU A 284 2.11 15.73 -3.90
C LEU A 284 0.78 15.11 -3.49
N GLU A 285 0.12 14.47 -4.45
CA GLU A 285 -1.13 13.74 -4.21
C GLU A 285 -0.88 12.56 -3.24
N PRO A 286 -1.91 12.09 -2.50
CA PRO A 286 -1.76 10.96 -1.60
C PRO A 286 -1.24 9.71 -2.31
N THR A 287 -0.08 9.21 -1.90
CA THR A 287 0.54 7.99 -2.46
C THR A 287 0.39 6.77 -1.55
N GLY A 288 0.11 6.98 -0.26
CA GLY A 288 0.18 5.93 0.76
C GLY A 288 1.58 5.45 1.11
N GLN A 289 2.59 6.07 0.51
CA GLN A 289 4.00 5.71 0.65
C GLN A 289 4.73 6.73 1.51
N HIS A 290 5.97 6.40 1.86
CA HIS A 290 6.83 7.30 2.63
C HIS A 290 7.74 8.17 1.76
N TYR A 291 8.02 7.80 0.52
CA TYR A 291 8.98 8.56 -0.28
C TYR A 291 8.37 9.84 -0.89
N LEU A 292 9.20 10.86 -1.10
CA LEU A 292 8.86 12.11 -1.78
C LEU A 292 9.60 12.19 -3.12
N PHE A 293 9.10 13.02 -4.03
CA PHE A 293 9.72 13.25 -5.33
C PHE A 293 10.47 14.59 -5.36
N ALA A 294 11.61 14.62 -6.05
CA ALA A 294 12.39 15.85 -6.23
C ALA A 294 13.35 15.73 -7.43
N LEU A 295 13.79 16.87 -7.96
CA LEU A 295 14.85 16.92 -8.96
C LEU A 295 16.21 16.58 -8.34
N ASP A 296 17.02 15.81 -9.06
CA ASP A 296 18.41 15.56 -8.66
C ASP A 296 19.30 16.80 -8.90
N TYR A 297 20.16 17.22 -7.97
CA TYR A 297 20.41 16.71 -6.61
C TYR A 297 19.92 17.67 -5.52
N MET A 298 19.23 17.14 -4.51
CA MET A 298 18.69 17.95 -3.40
C MET A 298 19.79 18.43 -2.45
N LEU A 299 19.75 19.72 -2.09
CA LEU A 299 20.68 20.29 -1.12
C LEU A 299 20.30 19.98 0.33
N ARG A 300 19.00 19.88 0.61
CA ARG A 300 18.47 19.69 1.96
C ARG A 300 17.12 18.98 1.91
N ALA A 301 16.88 18.13 2.91
CA ALA A 301 15.56 17.54 3.14
C ALA A 301 14.53 18.61 3.58
N PRO A 302 13.30 18.59 3.03
CA PRO A 302 12.16 19.34 3.56
C PRO A 302 11.85 19.04 5.03
N LYS A 303 11.02 19.86 5.67
CA LYS A 303 10.53 19.59 7.04
C LYS A 303 9.82 18.23 7.12
N GLU A 304 10.00 17.53 8.24
CA GLU A 304 9.40 16.20 8.52
C GLU A 304 9.80 15.12 7.50
N SER A 305 10.95 15.31 6.84
CA SER A 305 11.52 14.34 5.92
C SER A 305 13.00 14.12 6.18
N ILE A 306 13.49 13.01 5.66
CA ILE A 306 14.86 12.54 5.77
C ILE A 306 15.41 12.38 4.36
N LEU A 307 16.60 12.90 4.11
CA LEU A 307 17.36 12.59 2.90
C LEU A 307 18.27 11.38 3.19
N LEU A 308 18.05 10.28 2.49
CA LEU A 308 18.89 9.08 2.56
C LEU A 308 20.15 9.23 1.72
N ARG A 309 21.15 8.36 1.99
CA ARG A 309 22.47 8.40 1.36
C ARG A 309 22.45 8.28 -0.16
N ASP A 310 21.52 7.51 -0.68
CA ASP A 310 21.26 7.39 -2.11
C ASP A 310 20.35 8.49 -2.66
N SER A 311 20.26 9.62 -1.98
CA SER A 311 19.49 10.80 -2.39
C SER A 311 17.97 10.59 -2.48
N GLN A 312 17.42 9.55 -1.85
CA GLN A 312 15.98 9.41 -1.66
C GLN A 312 15.47 10.35 -0.56
N LEU A 313 14.32 11.00 -0.78
CA LEU A 313 13.61 11.72 0.27
C LEU A 313 12.53 10.81 0.88
N ILE A 314 12.55 10.67 2.20
CA ILE A 314 11.60 9.86 2.97
C ILE A 314 10.87 10.76 3.97
N ASN A 315 9.57 10.85 3.83
CA ASN A 315 8.65 11.45 4.79
C ASN A 315 8.51 10.55 6.03
N MET A 316 8.48 11.17 7.22
CA MET A 316 8.40 10.45 8.50
C MET A 316 7.11 9.63 8.67
N GLY A 317 6.03 9.99 7.96
CA GLY A 317 4.76 9.25 7.94
C GLY A 317 4.31 8.90 6.51
N LYS A 318 3.29 8.05 6.39
CA LYS A 318 2.67 7.76 5.08
C LYS A 318 2.00 9.01 4.52
N ILE A 319 2.12 9.22 3.22
CA ILE A 319 1.52 10.35 2.52
C ILE A 319 0.09 9.97 2.14
N ASN A 320 -0.83 10.09 3.09
CA ASN A 320 -2.24 9.75 2.91
C ASN A 320 -3.12 10.97 2.60
N GLN A 321 -2.53 12.16 2.56
CA GLN A 321 -3.17 13.44 2.26
C GLN A 321 -2.26 14.25 1.33
N LEU A 322 -2.81 15.27 0.68
CA LEU A 322 -2.04 16.19 -0.15
C LEU A 322 -0.88 16.78 0.67
N ARG A 323 0.35 16.62 0.18
CA ARG A 323 1.56 17.03 0.89
C ARG A 323 2.24 18.16 0.14
N HIS A 324 2.36 19.30 0.81
CA HIS A 324 3.10 20.46 0.34
C HIS A 324 4.51 20.46 0.91
N TYR A 325 5.52 20.63 0.06
CA TYR A 325 6.91 20.76 0.50
C TYR A 325 7.77 21.53 -0.48
N GLN A 326 8.74 22.27 0.06
CA GLN A 326 9.69 23.05 -0.72
C GLN A 326 11.01 22.32 -0.84
N VAL A 327 11.59 22.36 -2.04
CA VAL A 327 12.86 21.71 -2.35
C VAL A 327 13.79 22.69 -3.05
N THR A 328 15.08 22.57 -2.75
CA THR A 328 16.15 23.20 -3.53
C THR A 328 17.05 22.12 -4.10
N SER A 329 17.16 22.08 -5.42
CA SER A 329 18.01 21.14 -6.14
C SER A 329 19.09 21.85 -6.94
N ILE A 330 20.23 21.18 -7.13
CA ILE A 330 21.27 21.58 -8.08
C ILE A 330 21.15 20.70 -9.32
N LEU A 331 20.89 21.32 -10.47
CA LEU A 331 20.73 20.61 -11.74
C LEU A 331 22.10 20.22 -12.30
N LYS A 332 22.62 19.08 -11.85
CA LYS A 332 23.87 18.48 -12.34
C LYS A 332 23.64 17.06 -12.81
N GLN A 333 24.52 16.61 -13.71
CA GLN A 333 24.48 15.24 -14.24
C GLN A 333 25.19 14.23 -13.34
N TYR A 334 26.10 14.71 -12.49
CA TYR A 334 26.88 13.88 -11.57
C TYR A 334 26.71 14.39 -10.13
N ASN A 335 26.58 13.45 -9.19
CA ASN A 335 26.62 13.73 -7.76
C ASN A 335 28.10 13.80 -7.35
N PRO A 336 28.62 14.97 -6.95
CA PRO A 336 30.01 15.08 -6.54
C PRO A 336 30.23 14.23 -5.28
N PHE A 337 30.80 13.05 -5.53
CA PHE A 337 31.50 12.17 -4.61
C PHE A 337 30.73 11.73 -3.35
N GLU A 338 30.06 10.57 -3.45
CA GLU A 338 29.74 9.75 -2.29
C GLU A 338 30.85 8.73 -2.06
N TRP A 339 31.49 8.78 -0.89
CA TRP A 339 32.34 7.67 -0.44
C TRP A 339 31.46 6.46 -0.13
N LEU A 340 31.58 5.43 -0.96
CA LEU A 340 30.94 4.13 -0.75
C LEU A 340 31.92 3.22 -0.02
N SER A 341 31.47 2.54 1.04
CA SER A 341 32.26 1.48 1.65
C SER A 341 32.41 0.29 0.69
N ASN A 342 33.48 -0.49 0.84
CA ASN A 342 33.70 -1.69 0.01
C ASN A 342 32.48 -2.62 0.02
N GLN A 343 31.86 -2.84 1.18
CA GLN A 343 30.63 -3.64 1.29
C GLN A 343 29.48 -3.12 0.42
N ARG A 344 29.31 -1.80 0.32
CA ARG A 344 28.28 -1.19 -0.53
C ARG A 344 28.63 -1.31 -2.00
N LEU A 345 29.90 -1.11 -2.35
CA LEU A 345 30.39 -1.31 -3.72
C LEU A 345 30.14 -2.75 -4.17
N GLU A 346 30.46 -3.75 -3.35
CA GLU A 346 30.17 -5.15 -3.68
C GLU A 346 28.66 -5.41 -3.85
N ARG A 347 27.81 -4.90 -2.95
CA ARG A 347 26.36 -5.04 -3.08
C ARG A 347 25.81 -4.41 -4.36
N LEU A 348 26.32 -3.24 -4.74
CA LEU A 348 25.93 -2.52 -5.95
C LEU A 348 26.50 -3.14 -7.25
N LYS A 349 27.41 -4.11 -7.14
CA LYS A 349 27.91 -4.96 -8.24
C LYS A 349 27.26 -6.34 -8.25
N ALA A 350 26.57 -6.73 -7.18
CA ALA A 350 26.05 -8.07 -7.01
C ALA A 350 24.96 -8.41 -8.04
N LEU A 351 25.09 -9.60 -8.61
CA LEU A 351 24.11 -10.27 -9.46
C LEU A 351 23.90 -11.69 -8.91
N PRO A 352 22.67 -12.23 -8.99
CA PRO A 352 22.39 -13.59 -8.54
C PRO A 352 23.07 -14.61 -9.47
N GLU A 353 23.61 -15.68 -8.88
CA GLU A 353 24.25 -16.76 -9.63
C GLU A 353 23.24 -17.50 -10.53
N GLY A 354 23.66 -17.87 -11.74
CA GLY A 354 22.86 -18.65 -12.67
C GLY A 354 21.84 -17.87 -13.50
N TYR A 355 21.73 -16.55 -13.32
CA TYR A 355 20.80 -15.70 -14.08
C TYR A 355 21.50 -14.88 -15.17
N ASN A 356 20.83 -14.73 -16.31
CA ASN A 356 21.23 -13.92 -17.46
C ASN A 356 22.67 -14.21 -17.98
N PRO A 357 23.03 -15.48 -18.22
CA PRO A 357 24.40 -15.87 -18.59
C PRO A 357 24.86 -15.28 -19.93
N LYS A 358 23.95 -15.06 -20.91
CA LYS A 358 24.34 -14.47 -22.20
C LYS A 358 24.76 -13.02 -22.02
N THR A 359 24.03 -12.26 -21.21
CA THR A 359 24.36 -10.87 -20.88
C THR A 359 25.71 -10.79 -20.18
N ILE A 360 25.96 -11.64 -19.18
CA ILE A 360 27.22 -11.67 -18.45
C ILE A 360 28.39 -12.00 -19.41
N ASN A 361 28.24 -13.02 -20.26
CA ASN A 361 29.27 -13.40 -21.22
C ASN A 361 29.54 -12.31 -22.27
N LEU A 362 28.50 -11.64 -22.75
CA LEU A 362 28.64 -10.50 -23.67
C LEU A 362 29.48 -9.39 -23.04
N ILE A 363 29.13 -8.97 -21.82
CA ILE A 363 29.84 -7.89 -21.14
C ILE A 363 31.28 -8.29 -20.80
N ASN A 364 31.51 -9.52 -20.34
CA ASN A 364 32.85 -10.05 -20.11
C ASN A 364 33.72 -10.01 -21.38
N SER A 365 33.13 -10.22 -22.57
CA SER A 365 33.86 -10.10 -23.83
C SER A 365 34.20 -8.63 -24.17
N TRP A 366 33.32 -7.68 -23.85
CA TRP A 366 33.52 -6.27 -24.16
C TRP A 366 34.55 -5.61 -23.25
N ILE A 367 34.52 -5.90 -21.95
CA ILE A 367 35.46 -5.32 -20.98
C ILE A 367 36.90 -5.83 -21.19
N LYS A 368 37.07 -7.05 -21.75
CA LYS A 368 38.39 -7.57 -22.15
C LYS A 368 39.04 -6.73 -23.26
N ILE A 369 38.23 -6.09 -24.11
CA ILE A 369 38.71 -5.23 -25.20
C ILE A 369 38.97 -3.81 -24.69
N ASN A 370 38.01 -3.25 -23.95
CA ASN A 370 38.16 -1.92 -23.37
C ASN A 370 37.50 -1.86 -21.97
N PRO A 371 38.29 -1.77 -20.89
CA PRO A 371 37.76 -1.74 -19.53
C PRO A 371 37.28 -0.34 -19.09
N ASP A 372 37.39 0.70 -19.91
CA ASP A 372 36.93 2.06 -19.57
C ASP A 372 35.39 2.08 -19.36
N PRO A 373 34.89 2.41 -18.15
CA PRO A 373 33.47 2.47 -17.86
C PRO A 373 32.69 3.40 -18.79
N GLU A 374 33.26 4.55 -19.14
CA GLU A 374 32.55 5.53 -19.98
C GLU A 374 32.47 5.10 -21.43
N ALA A 375 33.52 4.48 -21.96
CA ALA A 375 33.47 3.82 -23.26
C ALA A 375 32.44 2.70 -23.29
N LEU A 376 32.33 1.90 -22.21
CA LEU A 376 31.33 0.84 -22.11
C LEU A 376 29.90 1.40 -22.10
N ILE A 377 29.63 2.45 -21.32
CA ILE A 377 28.33 3.15 -21.30
C ILE A 377 27.96 3.62 -22.71
N ARG A 378 28.87 4.35 -23.39
CA ARG A 378 28.64 4.83 -24.76
C ARG A 378 28.39 3.67 -25.73
N LYS A 379 29.14 2.58 -25.62
CA LYS A 379 28.98 1.39 -26.46
C LYS A 379 27.61 0.75 -26.29
N ILE A 380 27.13 0.60 -25.05
CA ILE A 380 25.81 0.02 -24.76
C ILE A 380 24.69 0.94 -25.26
N LEU A 381 24.77 2.25 -24.98
CA LEU A 381 23.77 3.20 -25.46
C LEU A 381 23.71 3.22 -26.99
N ASN A 382 24.85 3.17 -27.68
CA ASN A 382 24.90 3.07 -29.13
C ASN A 382 24.29 1.74 -29.61
N TRP A 383 24.57 0.63 -28.94
CA TRP A 383 23.99 -0.67 -29.28
C TRP A 383 22.47 -0.66 -29.18
N PHE A 384 21.91 -0.07 -28.13
CA PHE A 384 20.46 0.15 -28.03
C PHE A 384 19.91 1.01 -29.17
N ALA A 385 20.63 2.07 -29.56
CA ALA A 385 20.19 2.95 -30.65
C ALA A 385 20.22 2.28 -32.04
N THR A 386 21.14 1.33 -32.29
CA THR A 386 21.41 0.81 -33.64
C THR A 386 20.93 -0.61 -33.92
N ASP A 387 20.75 -1.46 -32.91
CA ASP A 387 20.54 -2.91 -33.09
C ASP A 387 19.06 -3.33 -33.03
N ASN A 388 18.18 -2.51 -33.61
CA ASN A 388 16.73 -2.73 -33.71
C ASN A 388 16.02 -2.92 -32.36
N PHE A 389 16.35 -2.10 -31.35
CA PHE A 389 15.56 -2.03 -30.13
C PHE A 389 14.36 -1.10 -30.31
N PHE A 390 13.23 -1.44 -29.72
CA PHE A 390 11.97 -0.70 -29.85
C PHE A 390 11.36 -0.34 -28.51
N TYR A 391 10.98 0.93 -28.37
CA TYR A 391 10.19 1.37 -27.23
C TYR A 391 8.71 1.03 -27.45
N SER A 392 8.16 0.13 -26.64
CA SER A 392 6.77 -0.33 -26.73
C SER A 392 6.05 -0.25 -25.37
N TYR A 393 4.84 0.31 -25.39
CA TYR A 393 3.93 0.35 -24.22
C TYR A 393 3.21 -0.99 -23.98
N SER A 394 3.36 -1.96 -24.88
CA SER A 394 2.80 -3.31 -24.74
C SER A 394 3.85 -4.34 -25.16
N PRO A 395 4.97 -4.46 -24.42
CA PRO A 395 6.01 -5.42 -24.76
C PRO A 395 5.53 -6.86 -24.51
N PRO A 396 6.17 -7.86 -25.17
CA PRO A 396 5.90 -9.26 -24.88
C PRO A 396 6.26 -9.59 -23.42
N LEU A 397 5.56 -10.58 -22.86
CA LEU A 397 5.88 -11.10 -21.54
C LEU A 397 7.22 -11.83 -21.58
N LEU A 398 8.08 -11.51 -20.60
CA LEU A 398 9.38 -12.16 -20.45
C LEU A 398 9.31 -13.30 -19.43
N GLN A 399 9.89 -14.45 -19.76
CA GLN A 399 10.02 -15.66 -18.94
C GLN A 399 11.49 -16.06 -18.73
N GLY A 400 11.81 -16.53 -17.52
CA GLY A 400 13.16 -16.97 -17.18
C GLY A 400 14.13 -15.80 -17.03
N ASP A 401 15.25 -15.83 -17.77
CA ASP A 401 16.29 -14.81 -17.78
C ASP A 401 15.81 -13.54 -18.50
N THR A 402 15.04 -12.72 -17.77
CA THR A 402 14.34 -11.57 -18.34
C THR A 402 15.26 -10.57 -19.04
N VAL A 403 16.50 -10.41 -18.61
CA VAL A 403 17.46 -9.51 -19.29
C VAL A 403 17.99 -10.15 -20.57
N ASP A 404 18.33 -11.43 -20.56
CA ASP A 404 18.75 -12.13 -21.78
C ASP A 404 17.62 -12.17 -22.82
N GLU A 405 16.40 -12.46 -22.40
CA GLU A 405 15.25 -12.50 -23.30
C GLU A 405 14.94 -11.12 -23.90
N PHE A 406 15.07 -10.06 -23.10
CA PHE A 406 14.95 -8.71 -23.61
C PHE A 406 16.06 -8.36 -24.62
N LEU A 407 17.32 -8.57 -24.26
CA LEU A 407 18.48 -8.14 -25.04
C LEU A 407 18.68 -8.91 -26.35
N PHE A 408 18.40 -10.22 -26.34
CA PHE A 408 18.75 -11.10 -27.46
C PHE A 408 17.55 -11.61 -28.25
N ASN A 409 16.34 -11.59 -27.67
CA ASN A 409 15.16 -12.13 -28.33
C ASN A 409 14.15 -11.01 -28.67
N SER A 410 13.50 -10.42 -27.67
CA SER A 410 12.36 -9.52 -27.91
C SER A 410 12.79 -8.14 -28.41
N LYS A 411 13.88 -7.58 -27.85
CA LYS A 411 14.40 -6.22 -28.11
C LYS A 411 13.35 -5.10 -28.04
N SER A 412 12.18 -5.39 -27.49
CA SER A 412 11.02 -4.51 -27.44
C SER A 412 10.58 -4.40 -25.99
N GLY A 413 10.70 -3.21 -25.43
CA GLY A 413 10.47 -2.95 -24.01
C GLY A 413 10.13 -1.49 -23.75
N PHE A 414 9.97 -1.14 -22.48
CA PHE A 414 9.83 0.24 -22.03
C PHE A 414 10.89 0.55 -20.96
N CYS A 415 10.82 1.73 -20.33
CA CYS A 415 11.87 2.26 -19.45
C CYS A 415 12.42 1.26 -18.41
N GLU A 416 11.59 0.44 -17.77
CA GLU A 416 12.03 -0.60 -16.82
C GLU A 416 12.95 -1.65 -17.45
N HIS A 417 12.65 -2.08 -18.68
CA HIS A 417 13.41 -3.08 -19.40
C HIS A 417 14.80 -2.56 -19.74
N TYR A 418 14.86 -1.34 -20.27
CA TYR A 418 16.10 -0.65 -20.61
C TYR A 418 16.94 -0.36 -19.36
N ALA A 419 16.35 0.19 -18.31
CA ALA A 419 17.04 0.47 -17.05
C ALA A 419 17.53 -0.81 -16.37
N SER A 420 16.71 -1.87 -16.32
CA SER A 420 17.09 -3.18 -15.77
C SER A 420 18.25 -3.79 -16.54
N ALA A 421 18.13 -3.91 -17.87
CA ALA A 421 19.16 -4.51 -18.71
C ALA A 421 20.47 -3.73 -18.64
N PHE A 422 20.42 -2.41 -18.73
CA PHE A 422 21.61 -1.56 -18.60
C PHE A 422 22.28 -1.73 -17.23
N THR A 423 21.50 -1.75 -16.15
CA THR A 423 22.06 -1.88 -14.79
C THR A 423 22.70 -3.26 -14.59
N VAL A 424 22.08 -4.34 -15.09
CA VAL A 424 22.68 -5.68 -15.08
C VAL A 424 23.98 -5.70 -15.89
N MET A 425 24.01 -5.08 -17.06
CA MET A 425 25.23 -4.98 -17.88
C MET A 425 26.37 -4.25 -17.17
N MET A 426 26.06 -3.15 -16.45
CA MET A 426 27.07 -2.43 -15.65
C MET A 426 27.59 -3.29 -14.49
N ARG A 427 26.71 -3.99 -13.78
CA ARG A 427 27.11 -4.87 -12.69
C ARG A 427 27.96 -6.04 -13.17
N ALA A 428 27.62 -6.63 -14.31
CA ALA A 428 28.41 -7.67 -14.95
C ALA A 428 29.82 -7.18 -15.33
N ALA A 429 29.98 -5.89 -15.64
CA ALA A 429 31.28 -5.26 -15.88
C ALA A 429 32.06 -4.93 -14.60
N GLY A 430 31.52 -5.23 -13.42
CA GLY A 430 32.11 -4.83 -12.13
C GLY A 430 31.92 -3.34 -11.81
N ILE A 431 31.02 -2.65 -12.50
CA ILE A 431 30.70 -1.23 -12.25
C ILE A 431 29.51 -1.17 -11.28
N PRO A 432 29.64 -0.52 -10.11
CA PRO A 432 28.52 -0.38 -9.19
C PRO A 432 27.40 0.42 -9.85
N ALA A 433 26.20 -0.15 -9.89
CA ALA A 433 25.06 0.45 -10.57
C ALA A 433 23.75 0.19 -9.81
N ARG A 434 22.76 1.06 -9.97
CA ARG A 434 21.43 0.95 -9.36
C ARG A 434 20.36 1.57 -10.24
N ILE A 435 19.10 1.26 -9.95
CA ILE A 435 17.95 1.82 -10.66
C ILE A 435 17.31 2.92 -9.81
N VAL A 436 16.81 3.94 -10.47
CA VAL A 436 16.01 4.99 -9.88
C VAL A 436 14.66 4.99 -10.58
N THR A 437 13.58 4.95 -9.79
CA THR A 437 12.22 5.11 -10.29
C THR A 437 11.69 6.48 -9.88
N GLY A 438 10.87 7.07 -10.74
CA GLY A 438 10.40 8.44 -10.56
C GLY A 438 9.54 8.87 -11.75
N TYR A 439 9.51 10.17 -12.01
CA TYR A 439 8.82 10.72 -13.17
C TYR A 439 9.80 11.48 -14.06
N GLN A 440 9.52 11.57 -15.35
CA GLN A 440 10.32 12.34 -16.30
C GLN A 440 9.45 13.31 -17.09
N GLY A 441 9.81 14.59 -17.04
CA GLY A 441 9.14 15.67 -17.76
C GLY A 441 8.07 16.35 -16.93
N GLY A 442 6.85 16.41 -17.48
CA GLY A 442 5.71 17.19 -16.99
C GLY A 442 5.17 18.15 -18.06
N ILE A 443 3.94 18.61 -17.87
CA ILE A 443 3.23 19.51 -18.78
C ILE A 443 3.17 20.89 -18.13
N ASN A 444 3.68 21.91 -18.82
CA ASN A 444 3.62 23.28 -18.31
C ASN A 444 2.22 23.85 -18.56
N ASN A 445 1.53 24.24 -17.48
CA ASN A 445 0.19 24.82 -17.51
C ASN A 445 0.19 26.35 -17.38
N GLY A 446 1.37 27.00 -17.38
CA GLY A 446 1.53 28.44 -17.18
C GLY A 446 1.84 28.79 -15.72
N ASP A 447 1.08 28.26 -14.78
CA ASP A 447 1.25 28.55 -13.34
C ASP A 447 2.14 27.52 -12.62
N TYR A 448 2.05 26.26 -13.04
CA TYR A 448 2.79 25.14 -12.47
C TYR A 448 3.09 24.10 -13.56
N LEU A 449 4.04 23.22 -13.25
CA LEU A 449 4.28 22.02 -14.03
C LEU A 449 3.44 20.86 -13.47
N LEU A 450 2.58 20.30 -14.31
CA LEU A 450 1.76 19.13 -13.98
C LEU A 450 2.55 17.84 -14.29
N ILE A 451 2.69 16.96 -13.29
CA ILE A 451 3.26 15.62 -13.48
C ILE A 451 2.12 14.60 -13.32
N LYS A 452 1.91 13.77 -14.34
CA LYS A 452 0.89 12.72 -14.35
C LYS A 452 1.48 11.37 -13.95
N GLN A 453 0.64 10.41 -13.60
CA GLN A 453 1.07 9.01 -13.41
C GLN A 453 1.71 8.44 -14.69
N SER A 454 1.21 8.81 -15.86
CA SER A 454 1.75 8.45 -17.18
C SER A 454 3.16 9.02 -17.47
N ASP A 455 3.64 9.98 -16.68
CA ASP A 455 5.04 10.45 -16.75
C ASP A 455 6.01 9.52 -15.99
N ALA A 456 5.54 8.43 -15.40
CA ALA A 456 6.36 7.48 -14.65
C ALA A 456 7.52 6.95 -15.51
N HIS A 457 8.71 6.87 -14.91
CA HIS A 457 9.95 6.57 -15.59
C HIS A 457 10.94 5.84 -14.69
N ALA A 458 11.81 5.06 -15.33
CA ALA A 458 12.92 4.38 -14.68
C ALA A 458 14.21 4.68 -15.44
N TRP A 459 15.28 4.96 -14.71
CA TRP A 459 16.62 5.18 -15.26
C TRP A 459 17.69 4.54 -14.35
N SER A 460 18.93 4.55 -14.82
CA SER A 460 20.06 3.95 -14.11
C SER A 460 20.98 5.01 -13.55
N GLU A 461 21.67 4.67 -12.47
CA GLU A 461 22.83 5.40 -11.98
C GLU A 461 24.02 4.46 -11.90
N VAL A 462 25.18 4.93 -12.35
CA VAL A 462 26.45 4.22 -12.30
C VAL A 462 27.44 5.01 -11.46
N TRP A 463 28.21 4.32 -10.63
CA TRP A 463 29.26 4.95 -9.84
C TRP A 463 30.59 4.82 -10.57
N ILE A 464 31.19 5.95 -10.94
CA ILE A 464 32.52 6.01 -11.53
C ILE A 464 33.47 6.64 -10.52
N LYS A 465 34.63 6.00 -10.33
CA LYS A 465 35.68 6.51 -9.45
C LYS A 465 36.00 7.96 -9.83
N ASP A 466 36.18 8.81 -8.82
CA ASP A 466 36.48 10.24 -8.94
C ASP A 466 35.36 11.13 -9.53
N LYS A 467 34.34 10.57 -10.21
CA LYS A 467 33.15 11.31 -10.69
C LYS A 467 31.92 11.15 -9.82
N GLY A 468 31.82 10.04 -9.06
CA GLY A 468 30.65 9.71 -8.25
C GLY A 468 29.52 9.09 -9.06
N TRP A 469 28.28 9.32 -8.62
CA TRP A 469 27.09 8.81 -9.29
C TRP A 469 26.78 9.61 -10.56
N ILE A 470 26.67 8.92 -11.68
CA ILE A 470 26.28 9.47 -12.97
C ILE A 470 24.94 8.85 -13.36
N ARG A 471 23.97 9.71 -13.66
CA ARG A 471 22.68 9.30 -14.22
C ARG A 471 22.82 8.93 -15.69
N VAL A 472 22.30 7.77 -16.06
CA VAL A 472 22.22 7.26 -17.42
C VAL A 472 20.78 6.83 -17.67
N ASP A 473 20.17 7.37 -18.72
CA ASP A 473 18.85 6.96 -19.17
C ASP A 473 18.97 6.22 -20.50
N PRO A 474 18.94 4.87 -20.49
CA PRO A 474 19.09 4.10 -21.72
C PRO A 474 17.86 4.21 -22.63
N THR A 475 16.71 4.64 -22.10
CA THR A 475 15.50 4.93 -22.90
C THR A 475 15.75 6.06 -23.88
N ALA A 476 16.53 7.07 -23.48
CA ALA A 476 16.85 8.23 -24.31
C ALA A 476 17.59 7.85 -25.60
N ALA A 477 18.30 6.70 -25.61
CA ALA A 477 19.00 6.21 -26.79
C ALA A 477 18.05 5.59 -27.85
N VAL A 478 16.89 5.07 -27.42
CA VAL A 478 15.93 4.39 -28.30
C VAL A 478 14.72 5.27 -28.63
N SER A 479 14.30 6.11 -27.69
CA SER A 479 13.20 7.06 -27.87
C SER A 479 13.58 8.45 -27.35
N PRO A 480 14.43 9.20 -28.08
CA PRO A 480 14.82 10.56 -27.70
C PRO A 480 13.60 11.48 -27.53
N LEU A 481 12.59 11.33 -28.40
CA LEU A 481 11.35 12.08 -28.38
C LEU A 481 10.57 11.92 -27.06
N ARG A 482 10.62 10.74 -26.40
CA ARG A 482 9.95 10.54 -25.10
C ARG A 482 10.54 11.42 -24.01
N VAL A 483 11.85 11.69 -24.06
CA VAL A 483 12.57 12.53 -23.09
C VAL A 483 12.41 14.02 -23.42
N GLU A 484 12.42 14.36 -24.71
CA GLU A 484 12.33 15.74 -25.21
C GLU A 484 10.90 16.29 -25.26
N MET A 485 9.91 15.46 -25.61
CA MET A 485 8.52 15.85 -25.83
C MET A 485 7.54 15.27 -24.80
N GLY A 486 7.82 14.11 -24.21
CA GLY A 486 6.98 13.49 -23.18
C GLY A 486 6.25 12.22 -23.62
N SER A 487 5.43 11.64 -22.73
CA SER A 487 4.56 10.53 -23.10
C SER A 487 3.51 11.04 -24.10
N PRO A 488 3.22 10.30 -25.19
CA PRO A 488 2.02 10.56 -25.96
C PRO A 488 0.83 10.39 -25.00
N GLY A 489 0.08 11.47 -24.80
CA GLY A 489 -1.13 11.48 -23.99
C GLY A 489 -2.29 10.82 -24.69
#